data_AF-A0A7D9DDJ8-F1
#
_entry.id   AF-A0A7D9DDJ8-F1
#
_cell.length_a   1.000
_cell.length_b   1.000
_cell.length_c   1.000
_cell.angle_alpha   90.00
_cell.angle_beta   90.00
_cell.angle_gamma   90.00
#
_symmetry.space_group_name_H-M   'P 1'
#
loop_
_entity.id
_entity.type
_entity.pdbx_description
1 polymer ?
#
loop_
_entity_poly.entity_id
_entity_poly.type
_entity_poly.pdbx_seq_one_letter_code
_entity_poly.pdbx_strand_id
1 'polypeptide(L)'
;MALDFGLGKQIVIYASELASAVDQHPYKAKEETVFGVWKRFDRPSFAFSLSLAYAGEVFELCKKYIKDKPMRNALPDEIESDLGKQKFTNSLKEIFSNLEWRNLRQKIMNFVDTKEFGEAKEKVLLNLLGESERVNQAVATLCGEEKKSVEEKVEEVCKTIVKETGKAVDKPTQDALAHKLRRDRGTVLEAKTVTEFAVASGKAVRREPAKLYRKILTYNDISWLLVGRVDARDESTIVEVKNRTRRFMCPDYDVLQLQAYMYLCNKSKGILLERLHGENRETPFEFNESYWNEAIIPAMYEFVREVEERVIMSRSILDGVTPPLSPRKRACAFGVESPSKVTKVEPGSPVVRPGLSSDKKDHQGDNENDQGDNKVGQGDNEVCQGNKLCQRENEVCQELFGDDKIGSLQVNEVLYASSWDNEPSSDLGENSSQDANNSFTLYLSPSDTESDEELANMPLDDIINCM
;
A
#
# COMPACT_ATOMS: atom_id res chain seq x y z
N MET A 1 15.37 -30.01 22.81
CA MET A 1 13.91 -30.24 22.71
C MET A 1 13.27 -28.85 22.65
N ALA A 2 13.34 -28.23 21.48
CA ALA A 2 12.82 -26.89 21.23
C ALA A 2 11.35 -27.02 20.85
N LEU A 3 10.49 -26.18 21.43
CA LEU A 3 9.07 -26.10 21.07
C LEU A 3 8.95 -25.42 19.71
N ASP A 4 9.12 -26.21 18.66
CA ASP A 4 8.76 -25.89 17.29
C ASP A 4 7.23 -25.97 17.17
N PHE A 5 6.56 -24.90 17.59
CA PHE A 5 5.18 -24.67 17.15
C PHE A 5 5.27 -24.16 15.72
N GLY A 6 5.03 -25.07 14.76
CA GLY A 6 4.95 -24.79 13.34
C GLY A 6 3.90 -23.71 13.01
N LEU A 7 4.30 -22.46 13.16
CA LEU A 7 3.64 -21.31 12.56
C LEU A 7 4.16 -21.25 11.13
N GLY A 8 3.43 -21.90 10.22
CA GLY A 8 3.61 -21.65 8.79
C GLY A 8 3.59 -20.15 8.52
N LYS A 9 4.20 -19.72 7.40
CA LYS A 9 4.17 -18.32 6.95
C LYS A 9 2.72 -17.83 7.02
N GLN A 10 2.46 -16.73 7.72
CA GLN A 10 1.13 -16.13 7.87
C GLN A 10 0.93 -15.01 6.84
N ILE A 11 -0.31 -14.84 6.38
CA ILE A 11 -0.69 -13.68 5.56
C ILE A 11 -0.59 -12.42 6.43
N VAL A 12 0.13 -11.40 5.93
CA VAL A 12 0.35 -10.14 6.64
C VAL A 12 -0.40 -9.01 5.94
N ILE A 13 -1.31 -8.37 6.67
CA ILE A 13 -2.07 -7.21 6.23
C ILE A 13 -1.57 -5.98 7.00
N TYR A 14 -1.18 -4.93 6.30
CA TYR A 14 -0.83 -3.66 6.93
C TYR A 14 -2.09 -2.89 7.32
N ALA A 15 -2.04 -2.18 8.45
CA ALA A 15 -3.15 -1.35 8.91
C ALA A 15 -3.55 -0.28 7.86
N SER A 16 -2.58 0.24 7.11
CA SER A 16 -2.77 1.18 5.99
C SER A 16 -3.42 0.55 4.75
N GLU A 17 -3.36 -0.78 4.61
CA GLU A 17 -4.00 -1.53 3.53
C GLU A 17 -5.40 -2.02 3.90
N LEU A 18 -5.82 -1.86 5.17
CA LEU A 18 -7.07 -2.43 5.65
C LEU A 18 -8.27 -1.95 4.82
N ALA A 19 -8.35 -0.65 4.56
CA ALA A 19 -9.46 -0.06 3.81
C ALA A 19 -9.58 -0.66 2.40
N SER A 20 -8.47 -0.89 1.69
CA SER A 20 -8.51 -1.49 0.36
C SER A 20 -8.72 -3.01 0.42
N ALA A 21 -8.22 -3.69 1.44
CA ALA A 21 -8.46 -5.11 1.67
C ALA A 21 -9.96 -5.43 1.88
N VAL A 22 -10.68 -4.53 2.56
CA VAL A 22 -12.14 -4.66 2.79
C VAL A 22 -13.00 -3.90 1.78
N ASP A 23 -12.41 -3.49 0.65
CA ASP A 23 -13.10 -2.83 -0.47
C ASP A 23 -13.81 -1.50 -0.11
N GLN A 24 -13.22 -0.75 0.83
CA GLN A 24 -13.68 0.56 1.29
C GLN A 24 -12.72 1.71 0.94
N HIS A 25 -11.75 1.46 0.06
CA HIS A 25 -10.82 2.48 -0.39
C HIS A 25 -11.17 2.99 -1.81
N PRO A 26 -11.58 4.27 -1.96
CA PRO A 26 -12.11 4.78 -3.23
C PRO A 26 -11.05 4.96 -4.33
N TYR A 27 -9.76 4.96 -3.95
CA TYR A 27 -8.65 5.22 -4.89
C TYR A 27 -7.70 4.03 -5.08
N LYS A 28 -7.88 2.93 -4.34
CA LYS A 28 -6.98 1.78 -4.35
C LYS A 28 -7.84 0.53 -4.40
N ALA A 29 -7.78 -0.15 -5.54
CA ALA A 29 -8.59 -1.34 -5.74
C ALA A 29 -8.19 -2.45 -4.76
N LYS A 30 -9.16 -3.27 -4.37
CA LYS A 30 -8.90 -4.48 -3.58
C LYS A 30 -7.86 -5.39 -4.25
N GLU A 31 -7.93 -5.53 -5.57
CA GLU A 31 -7.02 -6.34 -6.38
C GLU A 31 -5.54 -5.96 -6.20
N GLU A 32 -5.24 -4.66 -6.20
CA GLU A 32 -3.87 -4.16 -5.97
C GLU A 32 -3.35 -4.59 -4.59
N THR A 33 -4.24 -4.63 -3.60
CA THR A 33 -3.91 -5.07 -2.23
C THR A 33 -3.73 -6.58 -2.16
N VAL A 34 -4.55 -7.35 -2.88
CA VAL A 34 -4.37 -8.80 -3.04
C VAL A 34 -3.00 -9.09 -3.62
N PHE A 35 -2.58 -8.39 -4.68
CA PHE A 35 -1.26 -8.55 -5.28
C PHE A 35 -0.13 -8.16 -4.33
N GLY A 36 -0.25 -7.05 -3.61
CA GLY A 36 0.74 -6.64 -2.61
C GLY A 36 0.93 -7.68 -1.50
N VAL A 37 -0.17 -8.18 -0.95
CA VAL A 37 -0.17 -9.20 0.10
C VAL A 37 0.35 -10.54 -0.43
N TRP A 38 -0.11 -10.98 -1.61
CA TRP A 38 0.36 -12.21 -2.24
C TRP A 38 1.86 -12.16 -2.52
N LYS A 39 2.38 -11.07 -3.08
CA LYS A 39 3.82 -10.88 -3.30
C LYS A 39 4.64 -11.06 -2.02
N ARG A 40 4.21 -10.47 -0.91
CA ARG A 40 4.91 -10.61 0.39
C ARG A 40 4.79 -12.02 0.96
N PHE A 41 3.60 -12.61 0.84
CA PHE A 41 3.31 -13.94 1.35
C PHE A 41 4.02 -15.04 0.57
N ASP A 42 4.01 -15.00 -0.76
CA ASP A 42 4.63 -16.02 -1.58
C ASP A 42 5.08 -15.47 -2.95
N ARG A 43 6.18 -14.73 -2.92
CA ARG A 43 6.78 -14.07 -4.09
C ARG A 43 6.97 -14.99 -5.31
N PRO A 44 7.44 -16.26 -5.18
CA PRO A 44 7.61 -17.13 -6.34
C PRO A 44 6.30 -17.46 -7.05
N SER A 45 5.22 -17.81 -6.34
CA SER A 45 3.95 -18.10 -7.00
C SER A 45 3.31 -16.84 -7.59
N PHE A 46 3.37 -15.71 -6.88
CA PHE A 46 2.92 -14.43 -7.40
C PHE A 46 3.59 -14.10 -8.74
N ALA A 47 4.92 -14.11 -8.78
CA ALA A 47 5.66 -13.78 -9.98
C ALA A 47 5.47 -14.80 -11.09
N PHE A 48 5.34 -16.10 -10.76
CA PHE A 48 5.02 -17.14 -11.73
C PHE A 48 3.64 -16.92 -12.37
N SER A 49 2.61 -16.64 -11.57
CA SER A 49 1.25 -16.39 -12.06
C SER A 49 1.20 -15.19 -13.00
N LEU A 50 1.81 -14.07 -12.62
CA LEU A 50 1.88 -12.90 -13.50
C LEU A 50 2.74 -13.14 -14.74
N SER A 51 3.77 -13.98 -14.65
CA SER A 51 4.56 -14.35 -15.83
C SER A 51 3.73 -15.08 -16.87
N LEU A 52 2.73 -15.87 -16.44
CA LEU A 52 1.78 -16.50 -17.34
C LEU A 52 0.79 -15.48 -17.94
N ALA A 53 0.34 -14.51 -17.14
CA ALA A 53 -0.51 -13.41 -17.64
C ALA A 53 0.22 -12.53 -18.66
N TYR A 54 1.53 -12.34 -18.49
CA TYR A 54 2.40 -11.56 -19.36
C TYR A 54 3.31 -12.43 -20.23
N ALA A 55 2.81 -13.60 -20.67
CA ALA A 55 3.62 -14.63 -21.32
C ALA A 55 4.47 -14.09 -22.49
N GLY A 56 3.88 -13.27 -23.38
CA GLY A 56 4.60 -12.72 -24.54
C GLY A 56 5.78 -11.81 -24.16
N GLU A 57 5.60 -10.93 -23.18
CA GLU A 57 6.66 -10.00 -22.76
C GLU A 57 7.75 -10.71 -21.94
N VAL A 58 7.35 -11.63 -21.06
CA VAL A 58 8.30 -12.44 -20.28
C VAL A 58 9.10 -13.37 -21.18
N PHE A 59 8.48 -13.91 -22.23
CA PHE A 59 9.15 -14.72 -23.23
C PHE A 59 10.26 -13.92 -23.94
N GLU A 60 9.98 -12.71 -24.40
CA GLU A 60 11.00 -11.83 -25.03
C GLU A 60 12.12 -11.45 -24.04
N LEU A 61 11.77 -11.21 -22.77
CA LEU A 61 12.75 -10.98 -21.71
C LEU A 61 13.70 -12.18 -21.53
N CYS A 62 13.16 -13.40 -21.50
CA CYS A 62 13.93 -14.64 -21.40
C CYS A 62 14.86 -14.81 -22.62
N LYS A 63 14.34 -14.63 -23.83
CA LYS A 63 15.13 -14.70 -25.07
C LYS A 63 16.32 -13.75 -25.06
N LYS A 64 16.09 -12.49 -24.71
CA LYS A 64 17.14 -11.47 -24.60
C LYS A 64 18.21 -11.89 -23.59
N TYR A 65 17.78 -12.37 -22.42
CA TYR A 65 18.70 -12.80 -21.37
C TYR A 65 19.62 -13.95 -21.81
N ILE A 66 19.06 -14.98 -22.46
CA ILE A 66 19.81 -16.16 -22.91
C ILE A 66 20.81 -15.79 -24.00
N LYS A 67 20.41 -14.91 -24.93
CA LYS A 67 21.30 -14.40 -25.97
C LYS A 67 22.52 -13.68 -25.38
N ASP A 68 22.31 -12.86 -24.36
CA ASP A 68 23.38 -12.08 -23.71
C ASP A 68 24.27 -12.94 -22.80
N LYS A 69 23.75 -14.04 -22.26
CA LYS A 69 24.45 -14.96 -21.36
C LYS A 69 24.16 -16.42 -21.75
N PRO A 70 24.82 -16.94 -22.80
CA PRO A 70 24.66 -18.33 -23.18
C PRO A 70 25.12 -19.23 -22.03
N MET A 71 24.17 -19.80 -21.29
CA MET A 71 24.46 -20.70 -20.18
C MET A 71 24.84 -22.08 -20.72
N ARG A 72 25.66 -22.83 -19.96
CA ARG A 72 26.10 -24.19 -20.35
C ARG A 72 24.95 -25.18 -20.45
N ASN A 73 23.92 -24.98 -19.63
CA ASN A 73 22.65 -25.68 -19.74
C ASN A 73 21.73 -24.73 -20.50
N ALA A 74 21.51 -25.00 -21.79
CA ALA A 74 20.47 -24.30 -22.51
C ALA A 74 19.17 -24.47 -21.70
N LEU A 75 18.43 -23.37 -21.49
CA LEU A 75 17.00 -23.52 -21.28
C LEU A 75 16.54 -24.40 -22.45
N PRO A 76 15.69 -25.42 -22.24
CA PRO A 76 15.32 -26.35 -23.31
C PRO A 76 15.12 -25.56 -24.59
N ASP A 77 15.70 -25.99 -25.72
CA ASP A 77 15.68 -25.28 -27.02
C ASP A 77 14.25 -24.84 -27.46
N GLU A 78 13.26 -25.28 -26.69
CA GLU A 78 11.82 -25.05 -26.62
C GLU A 78 11.34 -23.66 -26.13
N ILE A 79 12.16 -22.61 -26.08
CA ILE A 79 11.63 -21.21 -26.02
C ILE A 79 11.42 -20.68 -27.44
N GLU A 80 10.67 -21.42 -28.27
CA GLU A 80 10.10 -20.92 -29.52
C GLU A 80 8.72 -20.31 -29.26
N SER A 81 8.41 -19.20 -29.92
CA SER A 81 7.20 -18.38 -29.66
C SER A 81 5.90 -19.11 -30.00
N ASP A 82 6.00 -20.17 -30.78
CA ASP A 82 4.87 -20.96 -31.29
C ASP A 82 4.58 -22.19 -30.41
N LEU A 83 5.38 -22.39 -29.36
CA LEU A 83 5.23 -23.53 -28.46
C LEU A 83 4.12 -23.21 -27.46
N GLY A 84 2.94 -23.78 -27.73
CA GLY A 84 1.70 -23.54 -27.00
C GLY A 84 1.85 -23.50 -25.47
N LYS A 85 0.92 -22.78 -24.84
CA LYS A 85 0.83 -22.41 -23.41
C LYS A 85 1.49 -23.38 -22.41
N GLN A 86 1.33 -24.69 -22.60
CA GLN A 86 1.92 -25.73 -21.76
C GLN A 86 3.46 -25.73 -21.74
N LYS A 87 4.12 -25.56 -22.89
CA LYS A 87 5.58 -25.60 -22.99
C LYS A 87 6.23 -24.38 -22.33
N PHE A 88 5.66 -23.19 -22.55
CA PHE A 88 6.07 -21.98 -21.83
C PHE A 88 5.88 -22.13 -20.31
N THR A 89 4.75 -22.69 -19.89
CA THR A 89 4.49 -22.97 -18.47
C THR A 89 5.57 -23.87 -17.88
N ASN A 90 5.95 -24.96 -18.56
CA ASN A 90 7.01 -25.86 -18.09
C ASN A 90 8.37 -25.16 -18.02
N SER A 91 8.70 -24.28 -18.99
CA SER A 91 9.92 -23.48 -18.98
C SER A 91 9.96 -22.54 -17.78
N LEU A 92 8.84 -21.88 -17.45
CA LEU A 92 8.74 -21.05 -16.25
C LEU A 92 8.90 -21.88 -14.97
N LYS A 93 8.32 -23.08 -14.89
CA LYS A 93 8.51 -23.97 -13.72
C LYS A 93 9.98 -24.26 -13.48
N GLU A 94 10.73 -24.54 -14.55
CA GLU A 94 12.17 -24.78 -14.49
C GLU A 94 12.92 -23.52 -14.01
N ILE A 95 12.62 -22.35 -14.57
CA ILE A 95 13.23 -21.07 -14.17
C ILE A 95 12.99 -20.77 -12.68
N PHE A 96 11.79 -21.04 -12.18
CA PHE A 96 11.44 -20.73 -10.80
C PHE A 96 11.97 -21.76 -9.79
N SER A 97 12.06 -23.04 -10.19
CA SER A 97 12.49 -24.15 -9.33
C SER A 97 14.00 -24.34 -9.26
N ASN A 98 14.74 -23.99 -10.32
CA ASN A 98 16.17 -24.27 -10.40
C ASN A 98 17.04 -23.03 -10.03
N LEU A 99 18.05 -23.25 -9.20
CA LEU A 99 18.94 -22.19 -8.70
C LEU A 99 19.85 -21.59 -9.77
N GLU A 100 20.16 -22.32 -10.84
CA GLU A 100 20.96 -21.84 -11.97
C GLU A 100 20.31 -20.62 -12.65
N TRP A 101 18.97 -20.55 -12.63
CA TRP A 101 18.19 -19.47 -13.23
C TRP A 101 17.93 -18.29 -12.29
N ARG A 102 18.58 -18.22 -11.12
CA ARG A 102 18.33 -17.18 -10.10
C ARG A 102 18.33 -15.76 -10.67
N ASN A 103 19.30 -15.45 -11.54
CA ASN A 103 19.44 -14.11 -12.14
C ASN A 103 18.31 -13.79 -13.13
N LEU A 104 17.91 -14.77 -13.96
CA LEU A 104 16.77 -14.61 -14.87
C LEU A 104 15.47 -14.50 -14.08
N ARG A 105 15.28 -15.36 -13.08
CA ARG A 105 14.15 -15.31 -12.14
C ARG A 105 14.03 -13.94 -11.48
N GLN A 106 15.14 -13.36 -11.00
CA GLN A 106 15.13 -12.03 -10.42
C GLN A 106 14.74 -10.95 -11.44
N LYS A 107 15.21 -11.05 -12.69
CA LYS A 107 14.80 -10.12 -13.75
C LYS A 107 13.32 -10.22 -14.07
N ILE A 108 12.76 -11.43 -14.14
CA ILE A 108 11.32 -11.66 -14.32
C ILE A 108 10.54 -11.06 -13.14
N MET A 109 10.98 -11.31 -11.91
CA MET A 109 10.37 -10.73 -10.71
C MET A 109 10.37 -9.20 -10.74
N ASN A 110 11.47 -8.57 -11.14
CA ASN A 110 11.55 -7.11 -11.26
C ASN A 110 10.63 -6.60 -12.39
N PHE A 111 10.55 -7.32 -13.51
CA PHE A 111 9.66 -6.98 -14.61
C PHE A 111 8.19 -6.99 -14.16
N VAL A 112 7.72 -8.07 -13.55
CA VAL A 112 6.32 -8.14 -13.06
C VAL A 112 6.05 -7.11 -11.97
N ASP A 113 7.04 -6.82 -11.12
CA ASP A 113 6.92 -5.77 -10.11
C ASP A 113 6.69 -4.40 -10.75
N THR A 114 7.44 -4.06 -11.81
CA THR A 114 7.27 -2.77 -12.52
C THR A 114 5.97 -2.67 -13.31
N LYS A 115 5.35 -3.81 -13.63
CA LYS A 115 4.05 -3.87 -14.33
C LYS A 115 2.89 -3.63 -13.38
N GLU A 116 2.92 -4.25 -12.21
CA GLU A 116 1.81 -4.17 -11.24
C GLU A 116 1.94 -3.02 -10.24
N PHE A 117 3.15 -2.68 -9.80
CA PHE A 117 3.33 -1.74 -8.70
C PHE A 117 3.87 -0.40 -9.19
N GLY A 118 3.05 0.64 -9.01
CA GLY A 118 3.42 2.02 -9.35
C GLY A 118 4.71 2.48 -8.67
N GLU A 119 4.98 2.04 -7.44
CA GLU A 119 6.21 2.38 -6.72
C GLU A 119 7.47 1.76 -7.33
N ALA A 120 7.38 0.53 -7.85
CA ALA A 120 8.50 -0.10 -8.54
C ALA A 120 8.82 0.65 -9.85
N LYS A 121 7.77 1.06 -10.57
CA LYS A 121 7.89 1.92 -11.75
C LYS A 121 8.48 3.29 -11.41
N GLU A 122 8.00 3.93 -10.34
CA GLU A 122 8.54 5.20 -9.82
C GLU A 122 10.03 5.07 -9.51
N LYS A 123 10.44 4.02 -8.78
CA LYS A 123 11.85 3.77 -8.43
C LYS A 123 12.74 3.66 -9.67
N VAL A 124 12.29 2.95 -10.71
CA VAL A 124 13.03 2.85 -11.97
C VAL A 124 13.16 4.21 -12.65
N LEU A 125 12.07 4.98 -12.75
CA LEU A 125 12.07 6.31 -13.37
C LEU A 125 12.98 7.29 -12.62
N LEU A 126 12.96 7.29 -11.29
CA LEU A 126 13.79 8.17 -10.47
C LEU A 126 15.27 7.77 -10.49
N ASN A 127 15.57 6.47 -10.51
CA ASN A 127 16.96 5.99 -10.62
C ASN A 127 17.60 6.38 -11.96
N LEU A 128 16.83 6.39 -13.05
CA LEU A 128 17.32 6.85 -14.36
C LEU A 128 17.71 8.33 -14.38
N LEU A 129 17.16 9.13 -13.46
CA LEU A 129 17.56 10.52 -13.31
C LEU A 129 18.85 10.67 -12.48
N GLY A 130 19.13 9.77 -11.53
CA GLY A 130 20.32 9.85 -10.65
C GLY A 130 20.22 10.95 -9.57
N GLU A 131 19.01 11.34 -9.16
CA GLU A 131 18.77 12.64 -8.51
C GLU A 131 18.47 12.59 -7.00
N SER A 132 18.96 11.58 -6.27
CA SER A 132 18.64 11.40 -4.85
C SER A 132 18.91 12.65 -4.01
N GLU A 133 20.02 13.35 -4.25
CA GLU A 133 20.39 14.55 -3.50
C GLU A 133 19.46 15.74 -3.81
N ARG A 134 19.09 15.95 -5.07
CA ARG A 134 18.18 17.04 -5.46
C ARG A 134 16.78 16.85 -4.90
N VAL A 135 16.31 15.61 -4.89
CA VAL A 135 15.04 15.25 -4.26
C VAL A 135 15.08 15.63 -2.78
N ASN A 136 16.14 15.26 -2.06
CA ASN A 136 16.29 15.61 -0.64
C ASN A 136 16.33 17.12 -0.40
N GLN A 137 17.07 17.88 -1.21
CA GLN A 137 17.10 19.35 -1.12
C GLN A 137 15.73 19.98 -1.43
N ALA A 138 15.00 19.43 -2.40
CA ALA A 138 13.66 19.87 -2.74
C ALA A 138 12.66 19.60 -1.60
N VAL A 139 12.76 18.44 -0.95
CA VAL A 139 11.97 18.10 0.25
C VAL A 139 12.27 19.08 1.37
N ALA A 140 13.54 19.33 1.69
CA ALA A 140 13.93 20.28 2.73
C ALA A 140 13.36 21.70 2.47
N THR A 141 13.42 22.15 1.22
CA THR A 141 12.82 23.43 0.81
C THR A 141 11.30 23.44 1.03
N LEU A 142 10.59 22.40 0.60
CA LEU A 142 9.14 22.27 0.76
C LEU A 142 8.70 22.19 2.22
N CYS A 143 9.52 21.60 3.09
CA CYS A 143 9.27 21.55 4.53
C CYS A 143 9.46 22.91 5.21
N GLY A 144 10.40 23.74 4.73
CA GLY A 144 10.57 25.12 5.18
C GLY A 144 9.48 26.07 4.67
N GLU A 145 9.03 25.86 3.44
CA GLU A 145 8.04 26.68 2.74
C GLU A 145 6.71 25.92 2.56
N GLU A 146 6.01 25.61 3.67
CA GLU A 146 4.81 24.72 3.62
C GLU A 146 3.65 25.23 2.72
N LYS A 147 3.65 26.50 2.33
CA LYS A 147 2.69 27.09 1.39
C LYS A 147 3.03 26.83 -0.08
N LYS A 148 4.28 26.50 -0.38
CA LYS A 148 4.73 26.21 -1.75
C LYS A 148 4.16 24.86 -2.21
N SER A 149 3.68 24.84 -3.45
CA SER A 149 3.11 23.63 -4.04
C SER A 149 4.21 22.65 -4.44
N VAL A 150 3.89 21.36 -4.47
CA VAL A 150 4.84 20.35 -4.96
C VAL A 150 5.03 20.49 -6.46
N GLU A 151 3.99 20.90 -7.18
CA GLU A 151 3.98 21.09 -8.62
C GLU A 151 4.98 22.17 -9.06
N GLU A 152 5.00 23.32 -8.38
CA GLU A 152 6.00 24.37 -8.61
C GLU A 152 7.43 23.84 -8.39
N LYS A 153 7.61 23.03 -7.33
CA LYS A 153 8.95 22.49 -7.03
C LYS A 153 9.41 21.44 -8.02
N VAL A 154 8.50 20.60 -8.52
CA VAL A 154 8.77 19.65 -9.61
C VAL A 154 9.23 20.42 -10.85
N GLU A 155 8.55 21.51 -11.21
CA GLU A 155 8.93 22.32 -12.37
C GLU A 155 10.33 22.94 -12.21
N GLU A 156 10.69 23.44 -11.03
CA GLU A 156 12.04 23.93 -10.72
C GLU A 156 13.12 22.84 -10.86
N VAL A 157 12.87 21.65 -10.31
CA VAL A 157 13.79 20.51 -10.39
C VAL A 157 13.97 20.08 -11.84
N CYS A 158 12.87 19.95 -12.60
CA CYS A 158 12.92 19.58 -14.02
C CYS A 158 13.68 20.62 -14.85
N LYS A 159 13.46 21.93 -14.65
CA LYS A 159 14.21 22.99 -15.34
C LYS A 159 15.73 22.89 -15.10
N THR A 160 16.12 22.54 -13.86
CA THR A 160 17.52 22.35 -13.49
C THR A 160 18.12 21.15 -14.23
N ILE A 161 17.42 20.01 -14.23
CA ILE A 161 17.83 18.80 -14.97
C ILE A 161 18.00 19.07 -16.46
N VAL A 162 17.05 19.77 -17.10
CA VAL A 162 17.13 20.12 -18.52
C VAL A 162 18.35 21.01 -18.78
N LYS A 163 18.65 21.97 -17.90
CA LYS A 163 19.77 22.89 -18.07
C LYS A 163 21.13 22.17 -18.04
N GLU A 164 21.27 21.15 -17.19
CA GLU A 164 22.55 20.45 -17.00
C GLU A 164 22.74 19.27 -17.95
N THR A 165 21.68 18.52 -18.23
CA THR A 165 21.75 17.30 -19.04
C THR A 165 21.38 17.54 -20.50
N GLY A 166 20.70 18.65 -20.79
CA GLY A 166 20.09 18.92 -22.10
C GLY A 166 18.88 18.04 -22.43
N LYS A 167 18.47 17.14 -21.53
CA LYS A 167 17.37 16.19 -21.77
C LYS A 167 16.09 16.68 -21.09
N ALA A 168 15.00 16.70 -21.85
CA ALA A 168 13.69 16.95 -21.30
C ALA A 168 13.25 15.78 -20.39
N VAL A 169 12.62 16.12 -19.26
CA VAL A 169 12.03 15.12 -18.35
C VAL A 169 10.62 14.81 -18.84
N ASP A 170 10.33 13.55 -19.12
CA ASP A 170 9.01 13.14 -19.60
C ASP A 170 7.94 13.24 -18.50
N LYS A 171 6.66 13.21 -18.92
CA LYS A 171 5.54 13.38 -18.01
C LYS A 171 5.46 12.28 -16.93
N PRO A 172 5.62 10.97 -17.25
CA PRO A 172 5.65 9.92 -16.23
C PRO A 172 6.72 10.14 -15.16
N THR A 173 7.91 10.60 -15.53
CA THR A 173 8.99 10.87 -14.57
C THR A 173 8.69 12.11 -13.71
N GLN A 174 8.06 13.14 -14.28
CA GLN A 174 7.59 14.29 -13.49
C GLN A 174 6.54 13.86 -12.45
N ASP A 175 5.61 12.98 -12.82
CA ASP A 175 4.57 12.50 -11.91
C ASP A 175 5.16 11.61 -10.80
N ALA A 176 6.13 10.76 -11.14
CA ALA A 176 6.93 9.97 -10.18
C ALA A 176 7.67 10.89 -9.18
N LEU A 177 8.32 11.95 -9.67
CA LEU A 177 8.99 12.93 -8.82
C LEU A 177 7.99 13.65 -7.91
N ALA A 178 6.85 14.07 -8.43
CA ALA A 178 5.80 14.71 -7.63
C ALA A 178 5.29 13.78 -6.51
N HIS A 179 5.12 12.49 -6.80
CA HIS A 179 4.71 11.51 -5.82
C HIS A 179 5.77 11.33 -4.71
N LYS A 180 7.03 11.15 -5.08
CA LYS A 180 8.16 11.04 -4.13
C LYS A 180 8.25 12.27 -3.22
N LEU A 181 8.22 13.47 -3.81
CA LEU A 181 8.30 14.73 -3.05
C LEU A 181 7.13 14.89 -2.06
N ARG A 182 5.90 14.52 -2.45
CA ARG A 182 4.74 14.56 -1.54
C ARG A 182 4.93 13.61 -0.36
N ARG A 183 5.34 12.36 -0.63
CA ARG A 183 5.54 11.33 0.39
C ARG A 183 6.63 11.74 1.38
N ASP A 184 7.81 12.09 0.89
CA ASP A 184 8.96 12.42 1.74
C ASP A 184 8.72 13.70 2.55
N ARG A 185 8.11 14.72 1.93
CA ARG A 185 7.68 15.94 2.62
C ARG A 185 6.71 15.60 3.76
N GLY A 186 5.77 14.68 3.52
CA GLY A 186 4.85 14.19 4.55
C GLY A 186 5.59 13.60 5.73
N THR A 187 6.48 12.63 5.48
CA THR A 187 7.27 11.95 6.52
C THR A 187 8.10 12.93 7.36
N VAL A 188 8.75 13.91 6.74
CA VAL A 188 9.53 14.92 7.48
C VAL A 188 8.63 15.81 8.35
N LEU A 189 7.45 16.20 7.84
CA LEU A 189 6.53 17.07 8.56
C LEU A 189 5.82 16.36 9.73
N GLU A 190 5.62 15.04 9.69
CA GLU A 190 5.01 14.28 10.80
C GLU A 190 5.67 14.57 12.15
N ALA A 191 7.01 14.59 12.20
CA ALA A 191 7.77 14.89 13.41
C ALA A 191 7.42 16.26 14.00
N LYS A 192 7.38 17.26 13.13
CA LYS A 192 7.05 18.64 13.48
C LYS A 192 5.60 18.74 13.96
N THR A 193 4.67 18.11 13.24
CA THR A 193 3.24 18.10 13.55
C THR A 193 2.95 17.54 14.94
N VAL A 194 3.51 16.37 15.28
CA VAL A 194 3.31 15.76 16.61
C VAL A 194 3.89 16.66 17.71
N THR A 195 5.06 17.25 17.47
CA THR A 195 5.72 18.12 18.47
C THR A 195 4.89 19.36 18.75
N GLU A 196 4.42 20.06 17.72
CA GLU A 196 3.56 21.23 17.86
C GLU A 196 2.23 20.88 18.54
N PHE A 197 1.63 19.73 18.20
CA PHE A 197 0.41 19.25 18.86
C PHE A 197 0.62 18.93 20.34
N ALA A 198 1.71 18.25 20.71
CA ALA A 198 2.01 17.95 22.11
C ALA A 198 2.18 19.22 22.95
N VAL A 199 2.86 20.23 22.41
CA VAL A 199 3.02 21.55 23.04
C VAL A 199 1.68 22.27 23.17
N ALA A 200 0.90 22.35 22.09
CA ALA A 200 -0.37 23.08 22.08
C ALA A 200 -1.44 22.45 22.98
N SER A 201 -1.51 21.11 23.02
CA SER A 201 -2.49 20.37 23.80
C SER A 201 -2.10 20.17 25.27
N GLY A 202 -0.83 20.41 25.63
CA GLY A 202 -0.28 20.08 26.94
C GLY A 202 -0.28 18.58 27.26
N LYS A 203 -0.51 17.72 26.25
CA LYS A 203 -0.56 16.26 26.41
C LYS A 203 0.85 15.67 26.28
N ALA A 204 1.14 14.65 27.09
CA ALA A 204 2.37 13.87 27.03
C ALA A 204 2.34 12.84 25.88
N VAL A 205 2.19 13.34 24.64
CA VAL A 205 2.16 12.51 23.43
C VAL A 205 3.59 12.14 23.04
N ARG A 206 3.84 10.86 22.82
CA ARG A 206 5.16 10.32 22.44
C ARG A 206 5.10 9.82 21.01
N ARG A 207 6.09 10.19 20.21
CA ARG A 207 6.31 9.61 18.88
C ARG A 207 6.80 8.17 19.02
N GLU A 208 6.27 7.26 18.19
CA GLU A 208 6.70 5.86 18.16
C GLU A 208 6.87 5.29 16.72
N PRO A 209 7.46 6.05 15.75
CA PRO A 209 7.47 5.65 14.33
C PRO A 209 8.27 4.37 14.05
N ALA A 210 9.22 4.00 14.89
CA ALA A 210 10.02 2.79 14.73
C ALA A 210 9.31 1.53 15.26
N LYS A 211 8.27 1.66 16.09
CA LYS A 211 7.66 0.53 16.77
C LYS A 211 6.59 -0.13 15.91
N LEU A 212 6.85 -1.36 15.48
CA LEU A 212 5.88 -2.19 14.77
C LEU A 212 4.98 -2.93 15.76
N TYR A 213 3.67 -2.68 15.69
CA TYR A 213 2.65 -3.42 16.40
C TYR A 213 2.13 -4.57 15.55
N ARG A 214 1.79 -5.68 16.19
CA ARG A 214 1.24 -6.86 15.52
C ARG A 214 0.20 -7.56 16.38
N LYS A 215 -0.86 -8.08 15.74
CA LYS A 215 -1.83 -8.99 16.35
C LYS A 215 -2.17 -10.10 15.37
N ILE A 216 -2.21 -11.32 15.89
CA ILE A 216 -2.78 -12.46 15.16
C ILE A 216 -4.29 -12.38 15.31
N LEU A 217 -5.01 -12.40 14.20
CA LEU A 217 -6.45 -12.57 14.17
C LEU A 217 -6.75 -13.98 13.69
N THR A 218 -7.76 -14.60 14.31
CA THR A 218 -8.25 -15.93 13.92
C THR A 218 -9.75 -15.86 13.74
N TYR A 219 -10.24 -16.33 12.60
CA TYR A 219 -11.67 -16.40 12.29
C TYR A 219 -11.94 -17.59 11.37
N ASN A 220 -12.90 -18.44 11.75
CA ASN A 220 -13.21 -19.70 11.04
C ASN A 220 -11.96 -20.55 10.73
N ASP A 221 -11.12 -20.77 11.75
CA ASP A 221 -9.87 -21.55 11.69
C ASP A 221 -8.78 -21.02 10.76
N ILE A 222 -8.99 -19.87 10.11
CA ILE A 222 -7.97 -19.16 9.33
C ILE A 222 -7.35 -18.08 10.22
N SER A 223 -6.03 -17.99 10.20
CA SER A 223 -5.29 -16.99 10.96
C SER A 223 -4.42 -16.11 10.06
N TRP A 224 -4.38 -14.82 10.36
CA TRP A 224 -3.54 -13.84 9.67
C TRP A 224 -2.97 -12.83 10.66
N LEU A 225 -1.94 -12.11 10.22
CA LEU A 225 -1.26 -11.11 11.01
C LEU A 225 -1.68 -9.71 10.54
N LEU A 226 -2.29 -8.93 11.43
CA LEU A 226 -2.45 -7.48 11.24
C LEU A 226 -1.24 -6.78 11.85
N VAL A 227 -0.59 -5.91 11.09
CA VAL A 227 0.57 -5.15 11.59
C VAL A 227 0.51 -3.68 11.20
N GLY A 228 1.20 -2.83 11.95
CA GLY A 228 1.20 -1.40 11.68
C GLY A 228 2.13 -0.60 12.60
N ARG A 229 2.55 0.57 12.14
CA ARG A 229 3.35 1.55 12.89
C ARG A 229 2.47 2.75 13.21
N VAL A 230 2.52 3.24 14.43
CA VAL A 230 1.72 4.37 14.90
C VAL A 230 2.61 5.62 14.95
N ASP A 231 2.12 6.75 14.47
CA ASP A 231 2.90 7.99 14.47
C ASP A 231 3.20 8.47 15.88
N ALA A 232 2.16 8.54 16.72
CA ALA A 232 2.28 8.91 18.12
C ALA A 232 1.15 8.37 18.99
N ARG A 233 1.38 8.34 20.30
CA ARG A 233 0.34 7.97 21.28
C ARG A 233 0.62 8.53 22.66
N ASP A 234 -0.43 8.53 23.47
CA ASP A 234 -0.33 8.66 24.93
C ASP A 234 -0.79 7.37 25.64
N GLU A 235 -1.12 7.46 26.92
CA GLU A 235 -1.58 6.32 27.73
C GLU A 235 -2.92 5.75 27.25
N SER A 236 -3.80 6.57 26.66
CA SER A 236 -5.19 6.22 26.34
C SER A 236 -5.54 6.38 24.87
N THR A 237 -4.75 7.15 24.11
CA THR A 237 -5.11 7.65 22.78
C THR A 237 -4.03 7.35 21.75
N ILE A 238 -4.45 6.89 20.57
CA ILE A 238 -3.62 6.82 19.37
C ILE A 238 -3.74 8.13 18.59
N VAL A 239 -2.63 8.62 18.04
CA VAL A 239 -2.61 9.80 17.18
C VAL A 239 -2.07 9.38 15.82
N GLU A 240 -2.90 9.52 14.79
CA GLU A 240 -2.55 9.32 13.39
C GLU A 240 -2.42 10.68 12.71
N VAL A 241 -1.28 10.95 12.08
CA VAL A 241 -0.97 12.23 11.47
C VAL A 241 -1.22 12.18 9.97
N LYS A 242 -1.92 13.18 9.43
CA LYS A 242 -2.12 13.34 7.99
C LYS A 242 -1.71 14.73 7.52
N ASN A 243 -0.63 14.79 6.76
CA ASN A 243 -0.18 16.02 6.12
C ASN A 243 -0.98 16.24 4.82
N ARG A 244 -1.97 17.13 4.88
CA ARG A 244 -2.84 17.50 3.76
C ARG A 244 -2.18 18.57 2.89
N THR A 245 -2.45 18.50 1.59
CA THR A 245 -1.93 19.45 0.60
C THR A 245 -2.98 20.39 0.04
N ARG A 246 -4.27 20.07 0.18
CA ARG A 246 -5.38 20.82 -0.45
C ARG A 246 -6.42 21.33 0.55
N ARG A 247 -6.91 20.44 1.42
CA ARG A 247 -7.95 20.74 2.41
C ARG A 247 -7.88 19.74 3.56
N PHE A 248 -8.39 20.16 4.71
CA PHE A 248 -8.74 19.23 5.79
C PHE A 248 -9.87 18.30 5.34
N MET A 249 -9.70 17.01 5.56
CA MET A 249 -10.66 15.95 5.24
C MET A 249 -10.40 14.72 6.11
N CYS A 250 -11.46 14.05 6.54
CA CYS A 250 -11.36 12.80 7.26
C CYS A 250 -12.05 11.69 6.46
N PRO A 251 -11.40 11.16 5.42
CA PRO A 251 -11.98 10.10 4.61
C PRO A 251 -12.05 8.79 5.39
N ASP A 252 -13.00 7.92 5.04
CA ASP A 252 -13.25 6.67 5.76
C ASP A 252 -12.03 5.74 5.80
N TYR A 253 -11.18 5.75 4.76
CA TYR A 253 -9.97 4.95 4.75
C TYR A 253 -8.92 5.38 5.80
N ASP A 254 -8.83 6.68 6.12
CA ASP A 254 -7.97 7.16 7.20
C ASP A 254 -8.56 6.79 8.57
N VAL A 255 -9.89 6.80 8.69
CA VAL A 255 -10.60 6.36 9.90
C VAL A 255 -10.39 4.87 10.14
N LEU A 256 -10.52 4.03 9.10
CA LEU A 256 -10.27 2.59 9.19
C LEU A 256 -8.83 2.27 9.61
N GLN A 257 -7.86 3.00 9.05
CA GLN A 257 -6.46 2.87 9.47
C GLN A 257 -6.29 3.21 10.96
N LEU A 258 -6.89 4.31 11.43
CA LEU A 258 -6.88 4.68 12.84
C LEU A 258 -7.55 3.63 13.73
N GLN A 259 -8.71 3.10 13.33
CA GLN A 259 -9.40 2.00 14.05
C GLN A 259 -8.50 0.76 14.16
N ALA A 260 -7.76 0.43 13.10
CA ALA A 260 -6.79 -0.67 13.12
C ALA A 260 -5.66 -0.44 14.11
N TYR A 261 -5.11 0.78 14.20
CA TYR A 261 -4.09 1.11 15.19
C TYR A 261 -4.62 1.07 16.62
N MET A 262 -5.84 1.56 16.84
CA MET A 262 -6.54 1.48 18.13
C MET A 262 -6.73 0.01 18.56
N TYR A 263 -7.15 -0.86 17.64
CA TYR A 263 -7.21 -2.29 17.86
C TYR A 263 -5.83 -2.88 18.19
N LEU A 264 -4.81 -2.62 17.36
CA LEU A 264 -3.43 -3.12 17.55
C LEU A 264 -2.85 -2.76 18.93
N CYS A 265 -3.15 -1.56 19.42
CA CYS A 265 -2.60 -1.02 20.66
C CYS A 265 -3.51 -1.17 21.89
N ASN A 266 -4.67 -1.82 21.76
CA ASN A 266 -5.70 -1.92 22.81
C ASN A 266 -6.09 -0.54 23.36
N LYS A 267 -6.37 0.43 22.48
CA LYS A 267 -6.82 1.78 22.85
C LYS A 267 -8.26 2.00 22.43
N SER A 268 -9.03 2.66 23.28
CA SER A 268 -10.43 3.01 22.98
C SER A 268 -10.59 4.37 22.31
N LYS A 269 -9.53 5.19 22.29
CA LYS A 269 -9.55 6.54 21.71
C LYS A 269 -8.48 6.72 20.65
N GLY A 270 -8.82 7.50 19.63
CA GLY A 270 -7.95 7.89 18.54
C GLY A 270 -8.14 9.36 18.19
N ILE A 271 -7.11 9.98 17.63
CA ILE A 271 -7.16 11.32 17.05
C ILE A 271 -6.57 11.23 15.65
N LEU A 272 -7.34 11.67 14.66
CA LEU A 272 -6.77 12.01 13.36
C LEU A 272 -6.29 13.47 13.44
N LEU A 273 -4.98 13.66 13.40
CA LEU A 273 -4.31 14.95 13.46
C LEU A 273 -3.92 15.38 12.04
N GLU A 274 -4.72 16.25 11.45
CA GLU A 274 -4.47 16.77 10.12
C GLU A 274 -3.64 18.04 10.16
N ARG A 275 -2.64 18.16 9.28
CA ARG A 275 -1.87 19.39 9.07
C ARG A 275 -2.08 19.93 7.67
N LEU A 276 -2.35 21.22 7.53
CA LEU A 276 -2.45 21.92 6.24
C LEU A 276 -1.83 23.30 6.36
N HIS A 277 -0.77 23.56 5.58
CA HIS A 277 -0.10 24.88 5.52
C HIS A 277 0.27 25.49 6.88
N GLY A 278 0.78 24.66 7.80
CA GLY A 278 1.15 25.09 9.16
C GLY A 278 0.00 25.09 10.17
N GLU A 279 -1.23 24.87 9.74
CA GLU A 279 -2.40 24.76 10.63
C GLU A 279 -2.69 23.30 10.96
N ASN A 280 -3.04 23.03 12.22
CA ASN A 280 -3.41 21.69 12.69
C ASN A 280 -4.91 21.61 12.98
N ARG A 281 -5.53 20.47 12.66
CA ARG A 281 -6.91 20.15 13.00
C ARG A 281 -6.97 18.75 13.63
N GLU A 282 -7.60 18.68 14.78
CA GLU A 282 -7.83 17.42 15.50
C GLU A 282 -9.25 16.91 15.26
N THR A 283 -9.38 15.63 14.94
CA THR A 283 -10.68 14.96 14.90
C THR A 283 -10.63 13.72 15.80
N PRO A 284 -11.33 13.71 16.95
CA PRO A 284 -11.34 12.56 17.85
C PRO A 284 -12.26 11.44 17.35
N PHE A 285 -11.87 10.19 17.62
CA PHE A 285 -12.61 8.97 17.32
C PHE A 285 -12.60 8.01 18.52
N GLU A 286 -13.69 7.25 18.66
CA GLU A 286 -13.76 6.13 19.60
C GLU A 286 -13.64 4.80 18.83
N PHE A 287 -13.12 3.77 19.49
CA PHE A 287 -13.01 2.44 18.89
C PHE A 287 -14.40 1.86 18.71
N ASN A 288 -14.77 1.51 17.48
CA ASN A 288 -16.06 0.89 17.21
C ASN A 288 -15.92 -0.64 17.22
N GLU A 289 -16.05 -1.22 18.41
CA GLU A 289 -15.88 -2.66 18.63
C GLU A 289 -16.92 -3.51 17.87
N SER A 290 -18.18 -3.06 17.83
CA SER A 290 -19.24 -3.75 17.08
C SER A 290 -18.93 -3.78 15.59
N TYR A 291 -18.63 -2.62 14.98
CA TYR A 291 -18.25 -2.55 13.57
C TYR A 291 -17.00 -3.36 13.25
N TRP A 292 -16.00 -3.34 14.14
CA TRP A 292 -14.77 -4.11 13.97
C TRP A 292 -15.06 -5.61 13.91
N ASN A 293 -15.85 -6.12 14.87
CA ASN A 293 -16.12 -7.55 15.00
C ASN A 293 -17.15 -8.06 13.98
N GLU A 294 -18.14 -7.24 13.64
CA GLU A 294 -19.28 -7.65 12.80
C GLU A 294 -19.06 -7.39 11.30
N ALA A 295 -18.23 -6.42 10.93
CA ALA A 295 -17.97 -6.07 9.53
C ALA A 295 -16.51 -6.25 9.12
N ILE A 296 -15.56 -5.70 9.88
CA ILE A 296 -14.15 -5.68 9.48
C ILE A 296 -13.51 -7.06 9.52
N ILE A 297 -13.63 -7.79 10.64
CA ILE A 297 -13.04 -9.14 10.76
C ILE A 297 -13.58 -10.09 9.68
N PRO A 298 -14.90 -10.19 9.43
CA PRO A 298 -15.42 -11.02 8.34
C PRO A 298 -14.94 -10.60 6.95
N ALA A 299 -14.84 -9.30 6.66
CA ALA A 299 -14.33 -8.82 5.38
C ALA A 299 -12.83 -9.14 5.19
N MET A 300 -12.02 -8.99 6.24
CA MET A 300 -10.61 -9.42 6.23
C MET A 300 -10.48 -10.91 6.00
N TYR A 301 -11.34 -11.74 6.61
CA TYR A 301 -11.35 -13.18 6.38
C TYR A 301 -11.59 -13.54 4.91
N GLU A 302 -12.57 -12.92 4.24
CA GLU A 302 -12.81 -13.16 2.82
C GLU A 302 -11.63 -12.67 1.94
N PHE A 303 -11.00 -11.56 2.31
CA PHE A 303 -9.76 -11.11 1.67
C PHE A 303 -8.62 -12.13 1.81
N VAL A 304 -8.40 -12.65 3.02
CA VAL A 304 -7.34 -13.64 3.30
C VAL A 304 -7.59 -14.92 2.51
N ARG A 305 -8.83 -15.41 2.49
CA ARG A 305 -9.21 -16.58 1.67
C ARG A 305 -8.91 -16.39 0.20
N GLU A 306 -9.23 -15.23 -0.35
CA GLU A 306 -8.95 -14.92 -1.75
C GLU A 306 -7.44 -14.98 -2.06
N VAL A 307 -6.60 -14.45 -1.16
CA VAL A 307 -5.14 -14.54 -1.29
C VAL A 307 -4.68 -16.01 -1.21
N GLU A 308 -5.15 -16.78 -0.22
CA GLU A 308 -4.79 -18.21 -0.07
C GLU A 308 -5.17 -19.02 -1.30
N GLU A 309 -6.38 -18.84 -1.83
CA GLU A 309 -6.86 -19.54 -3.02
C GLU A 309 -5.93 -19.27 -4.22
N ARG A 310 -5.54 -18.02 -4.45
CA ARG A 310 -4.61 -17.64 -5.53
C ARG A 310 -3.21 -18.25 -5.35
N VAL A 311 -2.69 -18.22 -4.13
CA VAL A 311 -1.39 -18.82 -3.79
C VAL A 311 -1.43 -20.32 -4.05
N ILE A 312 -2.44 -21.03 -3.53
CA ILE A 312 -2.60 -22.48 -3.67
C ILE A 312 -2.69 -22.87 -5.14
N MET A 313 -3.51 -22.17 -5.93
CA MET A 313 -3.66 -22.43 -7.36
C MET A 313 -2.33 -22.26 -8.09
N SER A 314 -1.67 -21.13 -7.89
CA SER A 314 -0.42 -20.86 -8.58
C SER A 314 0.71 -21.78 -8.12
N ARG A 315 0.77 -22.14 -6.83
CA ARG A 315 1.74 -23.11 -6.32
C ARG A 315 1.53 -24.49 -6.88
N SER A 316 0.28 -24.96 -6.94
CA SER A 316 -0.03 -26.27 -7.52
C SER A 316 0.46 -26.35 -8.97
N ILE A 317 0.23 -25.31 -9.77
CA ILE A 317 0.75 -25.26 -11.14
C ILE A 317 2.28 -25.24 -11.12
N LEU A 318 2.91 -24.36 -10.35
CA LEU A 318 4.37 -24.21 -10.28
C LEU A 318 5.05 -25.52 -9.88
N ASP A 319 4.52 -26.21 -8.87
CA ASP A 319 5.06 -27.44 -8.31
C ASP A 319 4.68 -28.70 -9.13
N GLY A 320 3.86 -28.54 -10.18
CA GLY A 320 3.44 -29.64 -11.05
C GLY A 320 2.39 -30.56 -10.44
N VAL A 321 1.69 -30.10 -9.40
CA VAL A 321 0.62 -30.84 -8.71
C VAL A 321 -0.73 -30.39 -9.28
N THR A 322 -1.68 -31.32 -9.42
CA THR A 322 -3.05 -30.96 -9.80
C THR A 322 -3.64 -30.04 -8.75
N PRO A 323 -4.08 -28.82 -9.10
CA PRO A 323 -4.67 -27.91 -8.12
C PRO A 323 -5.90 -28.55 -7.48
N PRO A 324 -6.12 -28.34 -6.17
CA PRO A 324 -7.38 -28.72 -5.55
C PRO A 324 -8.53 -28.02 -6.30
N LEU A 325 -9.62 -28.74 -6.54
CA LEU A 325 -10.82 -28.15 -7.14
C LEU A 325 -11.22 -26.92 -6.30
N SER A 326 -11.25 -25.75 -6.93
CA SER A 326 -11.67 -24.50 -6.29
C SER A 326 -13.02 -24.74 -5.58
N PRO A 327 -13.13 -24.45 -4.28
CA PRO A 327 -14.42 -24.49 -3.61
C PRO A 327 -15.37 -23.57 -4.38
N ARG A 328 -16.44 -24.13 -4.96
CA ARG A 328 -17.45 -23.31 -5.66
C ARG A 328 -17.86 -22.16 -4.74
N LYS A 329 -17.66 -20.93 -5.21
CA LYS A 329 -18.04 -19.67 -4.53
C LYS A 329 -19.42 -19.87 -3.88
N ARG A 330 -19.46 -20.07 -2.55
CA ARG A 330 -20.74 -20.03 -1.82
C ARG A 330 -21.14 -18.57 -1.84
N ALA A 331 -22.34 -18.27 -2.34
CA ALA A 331 -22.88 -16.92 -2.31
C ALA A 331 -23.10 -16.51 -0.84
N CYS A 332 -22.13 -15.82 -0.25
CA CYS A 332 -22.28 -15.17 1.04
C CYS A 332 -23.11 -13.90 0.81
N ALA A 333 -24.40 -13.94 1.11
CA ALA A 333 -25.27 -12.78 1.11
C ALA A 333 -25.07 -12.00 2.41
N PHE A 334 -24.02 -11.17 2.47
CA PHE A 334 -23.89 -10.14 3.51
C PHE A 334 -24.16 -8.78 2.88
N GLY A 335 -25.42 -8.35 2.92
CA GLY A 335 -25.77 -6.95 2.74
C GLY A 335 -25.47 -6.19 4.03
N VAL A 336 -24.21 -5.81 4.25
CA VAL A 336 -23.88 -4.88 5.32
C VAL A 336 -24.00 -3.48 4.73
N GLU A 337 -25.01 -2.72 5.17
CA GLU A 337 -25.10 -1.30 4.87
C GLU A 337 -23.81 -0.61 5.34
N SER A 338 -23.16 0.15 4.46
CA SER A 338 -22.02 0.99 4.84
C SER A 338 -22.43 1.88 6.01
N PRO A 339 -21.65 1.99 7.10
CA PRO A 339 -22.00 2.83 8.24
C PRO A 339 -21.84 4.30 7.85
N SER A 340 -22.85 4.83 7.17
CA SER A 340 -23.07 6.26 7.13
C SER A 340 -23.42 6.68 8.56
N LYS A 341 -22.41 7.23 9.26
CA LYS A 341 -22.42 7.84 10.60
C LYS A 341 -21.73 6.99 11.68
N VAL A 342 -20.40 6.96 11.64
CA VAL A 342 -19.62 6.96 12.89
C VAL A 342 -19.96 8.26 13.62
N THR A 343 -20.42 8.17 14.87
CA THR A 343 -20.87 9.32 15.66
C THR A 343 -19.68 10.23 15.94
N LYS A 344 -19.59 11.35 15.21
CA LYS A 344 -18.68 12.43 15.52
C LYS A 344 -19.07 12.99 16.89
N VAL A 345 -18.20 12.84 17.89
CA VAL A 345 -18.41 13.46 19.20
C VAL A 345 -18.24 14.96 19.03
N GLU A 346 -19.30 15.73 19.24
CA GLU A 346 -19.18 17.19 19.26
C GLU A 346 -18.39 17.64 20.49
N PRO A 347 -17.30 18.42 20.31
CA PRO A 347 -16.57 18.97 21.43
C PRO A 347 -17.34 20.20 21.96
N GLY A 348 -17.94 20.10 23.15
CA GLY A 348 -18.28 21.30 23.93
C GLY A 348 -19.66 21.43 24.59
N SER A 349 -20.31 20.36 25.05
CA SER A 349 -21.48 20.53 25.96
C SER A 349 -21.03 20.58 27.44
N PRO A 350 -21.43 21.60 28.22
CA PRO A 350 -21.00 21.76 29.62
C PRO A 350 -21.69 20.74 30.54
N VAL A 351 -20.90 20.16 31.44
CA VAL A 351 -21.35 19.29 32.53
C VAL A 351 -22.20 20.13 33.49
N VAL A 352 -23.53 19.88 33.50
CA VAL A 352 -24.42 20.30 34.57
C VAL A 352 -24.96 19.05 35.28
N ARG A 353 -24.60 18.88 36.54
CA ARG A 353 -25.36 18.17 37.57
C ARG A 353 -25.61 19.19 38.70
N PRO A 354 -26.59 19.04 39.61
CA PRO A 354 -27.67 18.03 39.71
C PRO A 354 -29.07 18.65 40.00
N GLY A 355 -30.14 17.83 40.04
CA GLY A 355 -31.43 18.24 40.61
C GLY A 355 -32.50 17.15 40.65
N LEU A 356 -32.79 16.67 41.85
CA LEU A 356 -33.95 15.84 42.22
C LEU A 356 -35.27 16.64 42.13
N SER A 357 -36.35 16.04 41.62
CA SER A 357 -37.68 15.99 42.30
C SER A 357 -38.80 15.38 41.44
N SER A 358 -39.39 14.31 41.98
CA SER A 358 -40.81 13.91 42.05
C SER A 358 -41.92 14.53 41.17
N ASP A 359 -42.78 13.59 40.73
CA ASP A 359 -44.26 13.57 40.72
C ASP A 359 -45.10 14.12 39.54
N LYS A 360 -45.81 13.16 38.92
CA LYS A 360 -47.24 13.09 38.51
C LYS A 360 -47.91 14.29 37.82
N LYS A 361 -48.49 14.06 36.64
CA LYS A 361 -49.94 13.77 36.46
C LYS A 361 -50.33 13.64 34.97
N ASP A 362 -51.34 12.81 34.78
CA ASP A 362 -52.12 12.53 33.57
C ASP A 362 -52.74 13.76 32.90
N HIS A 363 -52.92 13.71 31.56
CA HIS A 363 -54.22 14.00 30.92
C HIS A 363 -54.34 13.35 29.53
N GLN A 364 -55.45 12.63 29.37
CA GLN A 364 -56.10 12.19 28.12
C GLN A 364 -56.56 13.39 27.28
N GLY A 365 -56.74 13.18 25.97
CA GLY A 365 -57.70 13.97 25.18
C GLY A 365 -57.40 14.07 23.68
N ASP A 366 -57.96 13.11 22.95
CA ASP A 366 -58.71 13.26 21.69
C ASP A 366 -58.07 13.75 20.37
N ASN A 367 -58.14 12.82 19.40
CA ASN A 367 -58.65 12.95 18.02
C ASN A 367 -58.75 14.34 17.38
N GLU A 368 -58.21 14.49 16.16
CA GLU A 368 -59.04 14.52 14.95
C GLU A 368 -58.19 14.44 13.66
N ASN A 369 -58.82 13.86 12.65
CA ASN A 369 -58.38 13.77 11.26
C ASN A 369 -58.12 15.14 10.64
N ASP A 370 -57.17 15.23 9.72
CA ASP A 370 -57.42 16.05 8.52
C ASP A 370 -56.79 15.43 7.27
N GLN A 371 -57.61 15.36 6.23
CA GLN A 371 -57.27 14.96 4.87
C GLN A 371 -56.76 16.18 4.10
N GLY A 372 -55.71 16.02 3.30
CA GLY A 372 -55.21 17.10 2.46
C GLY A 372 -54.47 16.56 1.23
N ASP A 373 -55.21 16.44 0.14
CA ASP A 373 -54.77 16.03 -1.18
C ASP A 373 -53.82 17.02 -1.90
N ASN A 374 -53.07 16.44 -2.85
CA ASN A 374 -52.62 17.00 -4.15
C ASN A 374 -51.47 18.03 -4.22
N LYS A 375 -50.36 17.61 -4.86
CA LYS A 375 -49.89 18.05 -6.20
C LYS A 375 -48.48 17.49 -6.45
N VAL A 376 -48.30 16.57 -7.40
CA VAL A 376 -47.85 16.81 -8.79
C VAL A 376 -46.71 17.84 -8.88
N GLY A 377 -45.50 17.34 -9.06
CA GLY A 377 -44.34 18.06 -9.55
C GLY A 377 -43.49 17.11 -10.39
N GLN A 378 -43.75 17.09 -11.71
CA GLN A 378 -42.83 16.56 -12.70
C GLN A 378 -41.57 17.43 -12.71
N GLY A 379 -40.41 16.80 -12.60
CA GLY A 379 -39.10 17.42 -12.81
C GLY A 379 -38.22 16.42 -13.54
N ASP A 380 -38.22 16.54 -14.87
CA ASP A 380 -37.18 15.98 -15.73
C ASP A 380 -35.84 16.66 -15.39
N ASN A 381 -34.76 15.91 -15.20
CA ASN A 381 -33.56 16.01 -16.04
C ASN A 381 -32.35 15.22 -15.53
N GLU A 382 -31.57 14.81 -16.53
CA GLU A 382 -30.14 14.49 -16.50
C GLU A 382 -29.70 13.13 -15.96
N VAL A 383 -29.87 12.16 -16.85
CA VAL A 383 -29.02 10.99 -17.03
C VAL A 383 -27.55 11.43 -17.13
N CYS A 384 -26.78 11.22 -16.07
CA CYS A 384 -25.31 11.18 -16.15
C CYS A 384 -24.87 9.86 -16.79
N GLN A 385 -24.54 9.90 -18.09
CA GLN A 385 -23.74 8.87 -18.74
C GLN A 385 -22.30 9.00 -18.25
N GLY A 386 -21.91 8.17 -17.29
CA GLY A 386 -20.53 8.07 -16.82
C GLY A 386 -20.29 6.74 -16.15
N ASN A 387 -19.80 5.76 -16.93
CA ASN A 387 -18.91 4.65 -16.53
C ASN A 387 -19.06 3.47 -17.51
N LYS A 388 -18.45 3.60 -18.69
CA LYS A 388 -18.01 2.45 -19.49
C LYS A 388 -16.57 2.12 -19.09
N LEU A 389 -16.39 1.52 -17.91
CA LEU A 389 -15.12 0.93 -17.48
C LEU A 389 -15.32 -0.09 -16.33
N CYS A 390 -16.35 -0.93 -16.43
CA CYS A 390 -16.61 -2.07 -15.51
C CYS A 390 -17.12 -3.29 -16.28
N GLN A 391 -16.46 -3.63 -17.40
CA GLN A 391 -16.76 -4.85 -18.17
C GLN A 391 -15.50 -5.68 -18.48
N ARG A 392 -14.45 -5.58 -17.66
CA ARG A 392 -13.28 -6.48 -17.72
C ARG A 392 -13.11 -7.37 -16.49
N GLU A 393 -14.10 -7.40 -15.60
CA GLU A 393 -13.98 -7.93 -14.23
C GLU A 393 -14.24 -9.44 -14.08
N ASN A 394 -14.16 -10.24 -15.16
CA ASN A 394 -14.28 -11.70 -15.05
C ASN A 394 -13.43 -12.52 -16.04
N GLU A 395 -12.61 -11.88 -16.88
CA GLU A 395 -11.89 -12.59 -17.94
C GLU A 395 -10.57 -13.23 -17.47
N VAL A 396 -9.88 -12.68 -16.46
CA VAL A 396 -8.53 -13.18 -16.08
C VAL A 396 -8.54 -14.58 -15.43
N CYS A 397 -9.62 -14.97 -14.74
CA CYS A 397 -9.75 -16.32 -14.18
C CYS A 397 -10.48 -17.31 -15.11
N GLN A 398 -11.25 -16.82 -16.08
CA GLN A 398 -11.96 -17.69 -17.05
C GLN A 398 -11.17 -17.92 -18.35
N GLU A 399 -10.34 -16.98 -18.81
CA GLU A 399 -9.44 -17.16 -19.96
C GLU A 399 -8.27 -18.13 -19.67
N LEU A 400 -8.06 -18.50 -18.40
CA LEU A 400 -7.15 -19.60 -18.09
C LEU A 400 -7.69 -20.96 -18.56
N PHE A 401 -8.98 -21.09 -18.89
CA PHE A 401 -9.66 -22.37 -19.19
C PHE A 401 -10.61 -22.36 -20.41
N GLY A 402 -10.51 -21.39 -21.34
CA GLY A 402 -11.31 -21.34 -22.57
C GLY A 402 -10.47 -21.28 -23.85
N ASP A 403 -10.82 -22.07 -24.86
CA ASP A 403 -10.14 -22.15 -26.16
C ASP A 403 -10.29 -20.87 -27.02
N ASP A 404 -9.18 -20.52 -27.67
CA ASP A 404 -8.97 -19.68 -28.86
C ASP A 404 -9.68 -18.31 -29.02
N LYS A 405 -8.86 -17.23 -29.03
CA LYS A 405 -8.74 -16.24 -30.13
C LYS A 405 -7.64 -15.20 -29.85
N ILE A 406 -6.53 -15.27 -30.59
CA ILE A 406 -5.49 -14.23 -30.59
C ILE A 406 -5.77 -13.21 -31.70
N GLY A 407 -6.05 -11.96 -31.30
CA GLY A 407 -6.02 -10.79 -32.17
C GLY A 407 -4.72 -10.03 -31.95
N SER A 408 -3.94 -9.83 -33.02
CA SER A 408 -2.67 -9.10 -33.00
C SER A 408 -2.86 -7.61 -32.70
N LEU A 409 -2.19 -7.09 -31.69
CA LEU A 409 -2.06 -5.65 -31.43
C LEU A 409 -0.57 -5.26 -31.53
N GLN A 410 -0.28 -4.29 -32.40
CA GLN A 410 1.05 -3.71 -32.54
C GLN A 410 1.42 -2.90 -31.29
N VAL A 411 2.56 -3.21 -30.69
CA VAL A 411 3.15 -2.46 -29.58
C VAL A 411 4.32 -1.64 -30.12
N ASN A 412 4.30 -0.33 -29.86
CA ASN A 412 5.40 0.58 -30.15
C ASN A 412 6.56 0.34 -29.16
N GLU A 413 7.75 0.16 -29.73
CA GLU A 413 9.02 -0.13 -29.07
C GLU A 413 9.55 1.10 -28.30
N VAL A 414 9.82 0.95 -27.00
CA VAL A 414 10.65 1.90 -26.23
C VAL A 414 11.99 1.23 -25.97
N LEU A 415 13.03 1.72 -26.65
CA LEU A 415 14.40 1.21 -26.58
C LEU A 415 15.02 1.52 -25.22
N TYR A 416 15.28 0.48 -24.42
CA TYR A 416 16.15 0.55 -23.25
C TYR A 416 17.61 0.47 -23.68
N ALA A 417 18.34 1.59 -23.57
CA ALA A 417 19.79 1.62 -23.65
C ALA A 417 20.39 1.29 -22.26
N SER A 418 21.20 0.24 -22.19
CA SER A 418 22.02 -0.11 -21.03
C SER A 418 23.49 0.15 -21.35
N SER A 419 24.15 1.08 -20.66
CA SER A 419 25.61 1.14 -20.59
C SER A 419 26.09 0.59 -19.25
N TRP A 420 27.03 -0.34 -19.33
CA TRP A 420 27.69 -0.99 -18.21
C TRP A 420 29.03 -0.31 -17.88
N ASP A 421 29.51 -0.65 -16.67
CA ASP A 421 30.88 -0.62 -16.15
C ASP A 421 31.47 0.71 -15.66
N ASN A 422 31.70 0.78 -14.33
CA ASN A 422 32.95 1.21 -13.71
C ASN A 422 32.94 0.89 -12.21
N GLU A 423 33.65 -0.17 -11.82
CA GLU A 423 34.19 -0.32 -10.46
C GLU A 423 35.47 0.53 -10.34
N PRO A 424 35.73 1.17 -9.19
CA PRO A 424 37.09 1.49 -8.82
C PRO A 424 37.56 0.69 -7.61
N SER A 425 38.82 0.24 -7.74
CA SER A 425 39.62 -0.48 -6.78
C SER A 425 39.89 0.30 -5.50
N SER A 426 40.01 -0.45 -4.40
CA SER A 426 40.55 -0.06 -3.11
C SER A 426 41.97 0.51 -3.20
N ASP A 427 42.21 1.66 -2.58
CA ASP A 427 43.54 2.00 -2.07
C ASP A 427 43.45 2.74 -0.73
N LEU A 428 44.27 2.28 0.22
CA LEU A 428 44.41 2.74 1.59
C LEU A 428 45.31 3.98 1.65
N GLY A 429 44.97 4.93 2.52
CA GLY A 429 45.84 6.06 2.84
C GLY A 429 45.42 6.77 4.13
N GLU A 430 46.09 6.44 5.23
CA GLU A 430 46.07 7.20 6.48
C GLU A 430 46.73 8.58 6.28
N ASN A 431 46.15 9.66 6.82
CA ASN A 431 46.87 10.56 7.73
C ASN A 431 46.00 11.65 8.38
N SER A 432 46.43 11.95 9.60
CA SER A 432 45.94 12.90 10.60
C SER A 432 45.93 14.38 10.21
N SER A 433 45.01 15.17 10.78
CA SER A 433 45.27 16.13 11.89
C SER A 433 44.19 17.22 11.99
N GLN A 434 44.16 17.85 13.16
CA GLN A 434 43.12 18.69 13.77
C GLN A 434 42.82 19.99 13.01
N ASP A 435 41.56 20.45 13.07
CA ASP A 435 41.25 21.74 13.69
C ASP A 435 39.75 21.93 13.93
N ALA A 436 39.46 22.54 15.09
CA ALA A 436 38.13 22.81 15.60
C ALA A 436 37.62 24.18 15.14
N ASN A 437 36.33 24.28 14.74
CA ASN A 437 35.44 25.36 15.16
C ASN A 437 33.99 25.17 14.68
N ASN A 438 33.09 25.13 15.68
CA ASN A 438 31.72 25.65 15.72
C ASN A 438 30.93 25.75 14.40
N SER A 439 29.99 24.82 14.19
CA SER A 439 28.77 25.05 13.40
C SER A 439 27.67 24.06 13.82
N PHE A 440 26.50 24.62 14.13
CA PHE A 440 25.22 24.00 14.46
C PHE A 440 24.97 22.64 13.78
N THR A 441 25.09 21.53 14.53
CA THR A 441 24.76 20.19 14.05
C THR A 441 23.27 19.91 14.28
N LEU A 442 22.47 20.09 13.23
CA LEU A 442 21.17 19.41 13.12
C LEU A 442 21.47 17.91 13.04
N TYR A 443 21.16 17.16 14.10
CA TYR A 443 21.05 15.72 14.05
C TYR A 443 19.89 15.37 13.10
N LEU A 444 20.18 15.26 11.81
CA LEU A 444 19.39 14.45 10.90
C LEU A 444 19.66 13.01 11.32
N SER A 445 18.65 12.35 11.89
CA SER A 445 18.67 10.91 12.09
C SER A 445 19.09 10.22 10.79
N PRO A 446 19.85 9.11 10.84
CA PRO A 446 20.15 8.32 9.67
C PRO A 446 18.84 8.06 8.91
N SER A 447 18.87 8.37 7.63
CA SER A 447 17.78 8.24 6.67
C SER A 447 16.95 6.97 6.91
N ASP A 448 15.64 7.16 7.15
CA ASP A 448 14.58 6.14 7.15
C ASP A 448 14.35 5.55 5.74
N THR A 449 15.44 5.13 5.08
CA THR A 449 15.43 4.50 3.75
C THR A 449 15.58 2.98 3.80
N GLU A 450 15.55 2.37 5.00
CA GLU A 450 15.26 0.93 5.11
C GLU A 450 13.80 0.72 4.72
N SER A 451 13.58 0.58 3.42
CA SER A 451 12.29 0.22 2.83
C SER A 451 11.76 -1.05 3.49
N ASP A 452 10.44 -1.17 3.64
CA ASP A 452 9.75 -2.37 4.16
C ASP A 452 10.14 -3.69 3.44
N GLU A 453 10.88 -3.64 2.32
CA GLU A 453 11.49 -4.79 1.65
C GLU A 453 12.69 -5.42 2.41
N GLU A 454 13.40 -4.70 3.28
CA GLU A 454 14.55 -5.25 4.01
C GLU A 454 14.11 -6.22 5.12
N LEU A 455 13.03 -5.89 5.84
CA LEU A 455 12.39 -6.80 6.80
C LEU A 455 11.72 -8.01 6.13
N ALA A 456 11.30 -7.89 4.86
CA ALA A 456 10.73 -8.99 4.10
C ALA A 456 11.79 -10.00 3.61
N ASN A 457 13.08 -9.63 3.64
CA ASN A 457 14.21 -10.45 3.16
C ASN A 457 15.24 -10.80 4.25
N MET A 458 15.09 -10.29 5.48
CA MET A 458 15.95 -10.69 6.61
C MET A 458 15.71 -12.16 7.00
N PRO A 459 16.77 -12.97 7.18
CA PRO A 459 16.68 -14.27 7.84
C PRO A 459 16.07 -14.10 9.24
N LEU A 460 15.15 -14.98 9.62
CA LEU A 460 14.42 -14.88 10.90
C LEU A 460 15.35 -14.81 12.13
N ASP A 461 16.56 -15.39 12.02
CA ASP A 461 17.56 -15.45 13.09
C ASP A 461 18.17 -14.07 13.43
N ASP A 462 18.20 -13.13 12.49
CA ASP A 462 18.73 -11.79 12.70
C ASP A 462 17.70 -10.84 13.31
N ILE A 463 16.40 -11.15 13.18
CA ILE A 463 15.29 -10.42 13.80
C ILE A 463 15.22 -10.70 15.31
N ILE A 464 15.64 -11.89 15.74
CA ILE A 464 15.64 -12.29 17.15
C ILE A 464 16.82 -11.68 17.91
N ASN A 465 17.96 -11.43 17.24
CA ASN A 465 19.16 -10.87 17.86
C ASN A 465 19.22 -9.32 17.85
N CYS A 466 18.23 -8.65 17.24
CA CYS A 466 18.06 -7.19 17.30
C CYS A 466 16.99 -6.74 18.32
N MET A 467 16.49 -7.66 19.15
CA MET A 467 15.75 -7.38 20.40
C MET A 467 16.66 -7.59 21.61
#